data_AF-A0A6L9J539-F1
#
_entry.id   AF-A0A6L9J539-F1
#
_cell.length_a   1.000
_cell.length_b   1.000
_cell.length_c   1.000
_cell.angle_alpha   90.00
_cell.angle_beta   90.00
_cell.angle_gamma   90.00
#
_symmetry.space_group_name_H-M   'P 1'
#
loop_
_entity.id
_entity.type
_entity.pdbx_description
1 polymer ?
#
loop_
_entity_poly.entity_id
_entity_poly.type
_entity_poly.pdbx_seq_one_letter_code
_entity_poly.pdbx_strand_id
1 'polypeptide(L)'
;MFTLTRSRLVLVALILVVLAGSIIFVALTAARLILDDYVGVQLHRVMDTTVIRELRHGNAGSPPYAISFVVPESWVYDVRTHINGPTLVFEYLLGENESRVGEDVAAAIFYVAALSNDEYKEERDNPWWSGVAASTDDTYFVWDMRAGTPSGLSEAEFEALAANVPAILESVELTPLD
;
A
#
# COMPACT_ATOMS: atom_id res chain seq x y z
N MET A 1 27.82 -49.10 -10.23
CA MET A 1 27.26 -48.53 -8.99
C MET A 1 28.01 -47.24 -8.64
N PHE A 2 27.75 -46.12 -9.33
CA PHE A 2 28.40 -44.80 -9.07
C PHE A 2 27.62 -43.61 -9.69
N THR A 3 26.29 -43.65 -9.75
CA THR A 3 25.47 -42.59 -10.38
C THR A 3 24.66 -41.74 -9.41
N LEU A 4 24.62 -42.08 -8.12
CA LEU A 4 23.80 -41.36 -7.11
C LEU A 4 24.46 -40.09 -6.54
N THR A 5 25.76 -39.88 -6.76
CA THR A 5 26.50 -38.77 -6.13
C THR A 5 26.40 -37.46 -6.91
N ARG A 6 26.32 -37.51 -8.25
CA ARG A 6 26.27 -36.29 -9.08
C ARG A 6 24.91 -35.58 -9.00
N SER A 7 23.81 -36.33 -8.94
CA SER A 7 22.44 -35.78 -8.93
C SER A 7 22.15 -34.98 -7.66
N ARG A 8 22.72 -35.41 -6.51
CA ARG A 8 22.55 -34.72 -5.22
C ARG A 8 23.34 -33.42 -5.17
N LEU A 9 24.54 -33.38 -5.76
CA LEU A 9 25.35 -32.16 -5.85
C LEU A 9 24.69 -31.09 -6.73
N VAL A 10 24.07 -31.48 -7.85
CA VAL A 10 23.33 -30.55 -8.72
C VAL A 10 22.11 -29.96 -8.01
N LEU A 11 21.33 -30.79 -7.29
CA LEU A 11 20.15 -30.34 -6.57
C LEU A 11 20.51 -29.34 -5.45
N VAL A 12 21.57 -29.62 -4.67
CA VAL A 12 22.04 -28.72 -3.61
C VAL A 12 22.53 -27.39 -4.17
N ALA A 13 23.27 -27.41 -5.29
CA ALA A 13 23.71 -26.18 -5.95
C ALA A 13 22.51 -25.34 -6.45
N LEU A 14 21.46 -25.97 -6.97
CA LEU A 14 20.27 -25.28 -7.46
C LEU A 14 19.48 -24.63 -6.32
N ILE A 15 19.34 -25.32 -5.19
CA ILE A 15 18.69 -24.78 -3.97
C ILE A 15 19.46 -23.58 -3.44
N LEU A 16 20.80 -23.64 -3.41
CA LEU A 16 21.64 -22.52 -2.95
C LEU A 16 21.56 -21.30 -3.87
N VAL A 17 21.47 -21.50 -5.19
CA VAL A 17 21.28 -20.40 -6.16
C VAL A 17 19.91 -19.75 -5.99
N VAL A 18 18.85 -20.54 -5.79
CA VAL A 18 17.50 -20.00 -5.54
C VAL A 18 17.45 -19.22 -4.23
N LEU A 19 18.06 -19.74 -3.14
CA LEU A 19 18.16 -19.05 -1.86
C LEU A 19 19.00 -17.77 -1.93
N ALA A 20 20.13 -17.79 -2.62
CA ALA A 20 20.95 -16.59 -2.81
C ALA A 20 20.19 -15.54 -3.63
N GLY A 21 19.45 -15.96 -4.67
CA GLY A 21 18.61 -15.08 -5.48
C GLY A 21 17.47 -14.44 -4.69
N SER A 22 16.78 -15.19 -3.82
CA SER A 22 15.69 -14.65 -3.00
C SER A 22 16.19 -13.67 -1.94
N ILE A 23 17.34 -13.92 -1.32
CA ILE A 23 17.96 -13.00 -0.36
C ILE A 23 18.37 -11.70 -1.03
N ILE A 24 18.95 -11.77 -2.24
CA ILE A 24 19.32 -10.56 -3.02
C ILE A 24 18.07 -9.77 -3.42
N PHE A 25 17.00 -10.45 -3.83
CA PHE A 25 15.73 -9.79 -4.18
C PHE A 25 15.12 -9.07 -2.96
N VAL A 26 15.04 -9.73 -1.80
CA VAL A 26 14.52 -9.11 -0.56
C VAL A 26 15.41 -7.94 -0.13
N ALA A 27 16.74 -8.07 -0.19
CA ALA A 27 17.67 -7.00 0.16
C ALA A 27 17.58 -5.79 -0.79
N LEU A 28 17.36 -6.01 -2.09
CA LEU A 28 17.18 -4.94 -3.07
C LEU A 28 15.83 -4.24 -2.90
N THR A 29 14.77 -4.98 -2.60
CA THR A 29 13.44 -4.41 -2.30
C THR A 29 13.50 -3.59 -1.00
N ALA A 30 14.14 -4.11 0.05
CA ALA A 30 14.35 -3.38 1.29
C ALA A 30 15.23 -2.14 1.11
N ALA A 31 16.31 -2.22 0.33
CA ALA A 31 17.18 -1.07 0.06
C ALA A 31 16.45 0.02 -0.75
N ARG A 32 15.58 -0.36 -1.69
CA ARG A 32 14.76 0.59 -2.45
C ARG A 32 13.74 1.30 -1.56
N LEU A 33 13.13 0.56 -0.62
CA LEU A 33 12.23 1.13 0.39
C LEU A 33 12.95 2.13 1.32
N ILE A 34 14.21 1.88 1.67
CA ILE A 34 15.00 2.76 2.55
C ILE A 34 15.47 4.04 1.83
N LEU A 35 15.70 3.99 0.51
CA LEU A 35 16.22 5.14 -0.26
C LEU A 35 15.13 6.15 -0.66
N ASP A 36 13.87 5.71 -0.81
CA ASP A 36 12.75 6.62 -1.08
C ASP A 36 12.31 7.42 0.18
N ASP A 37 12.81 7.04 1.36
CA ASP A 37 12.28 7.51 2.66
C ASP A 37 12.72 8.95 3.06
N TYR A 38 13.73 9.54 2.39
CA TYR A 38 14.49 10.65 3.00
C TYR A 38 14.08 12.08 2.61
N VAL A 39 13.34 12.34 1.51
CA VAL A 39 13.01 13.74 1.13
C VAL A 39 11.69 13.84 0.35
N GLY A 40 10.61 14.30 1.01
CA GLY A 40 9.34 14.68 0.37
C GLY A 40 8.21 13.67 0.57
N VAL A 41 6.97 14.08 0.28
CA VAL A 41 5.80 13.18 0.29
C VAL A 41 6.16 11.95 -0.54
N GLN A 42 6.25 10.78 0.10
CA GLN A 42 6.72 9.58 -0.58
C GLN A 42 5.60 9.02 -1.46
N LEU A 43 5.65 9.43 -2.72
CA LEU A 43 4.77 8.94 -3.76
C LEU A 43 5.28 7.57 -4.22
N HIS A 44 4.61 6.51 -3.78
CA HIS A 44 4.94 5.15 -4.15
C HIS A 44 3.99 4.64 -5.21
N ARG A 45 4.45 4.54 -6.46
CA ARG A 45 3.67 3.89 -7.50
C ARG A 45 3.49 2.41 -7.19
N VAL A 46 2.31 1.87 -7.45
CA VAL A 46 1.98 0.46 -7.25
C VAL A 46 2.68 -0.35 -8.33
N MET A 47 3.54 -1.29 -7.92
CA MET A 47 4.38 -2.10 -8.84
C MET A 47 3.97 -3.58 -8.86
N ASP A 48 3.08 -3.96 -7.96
CA ASP A 48 2.58 -5.32 -7.76
C ASP A 48 1.13 -5.22 -7.27
N THR A 49 0.36 -6.29 -7.45
CA THR A 49 -0.99 -6.44 -6.89
C THR A 49 -1.01 -6.41 -5.37
N THR A 50 0.09 -6.77 -4.70
CA THR A 50 0.21 -6.63 -3.25
C THR A 50 0.87 -5.30 -2.88
N VAL A 51 0.13 -4.45 -2.16
CA VAL A 51 0.61 -3.15 -1.67
C VAL A 51 0.79 -3.23 -0.16
N ILE A 52 2.02 -3.08 0.31
CA ILE A 52 2.35 -3.06 1.74
C ILE A 52 2.85 -1.66 2.11
N ARG A 53 2.28 -1.05 3.14
CA ARG A 53 2.70 0.25 3.67
C ARG A 53 2.79 0.23 5.19
N GLU A 54 3.67 1.03 5.75
CA GLU A 54 3.66 1.32 7.17
C GLU A 54 2.65 2.44 7.45
N LEU A 55 1.76 2.21 8.42
CA LEU A 55 0.81 3.22 8.90
C LEU A 55 0.79 3.24 10.42
N ARG A 56 0.61 4.43 11.00
CA ARG A 56 0.57 4.66 12.44
C ARG A 56 -0.51 5.68 12.76
N HIS A 57 -1.27 5.45 13.82
CA HIS A 57 -2.20 6.45 14.34
C HIS A 57 -1.49 7.43 15.30
N GLY A 58 -1.92 8.69 15.32
CA GLY A 58 -1.47 9.68 16.30
C GLY A 58 0.01 10.10 16.22
N ASN A 59 0.55 10.54 17.37
CA ASN A 59 1.95 10.97 17.51
C ASN A 59 2.91 9.78 17.67
N ALA A 60 4.23 10.02 17.54
CA ALA A 60 5.33 9.05 17.42
C ALA A 60 5.45 7.89 18.45
N GLY A 61 4.53 7.73 19.40
CA GLY A 61 4.52 6.68 20.43
C GLY A 61 3.64 5.46 20.14
N SER A 62 2.70 5.52 19.19
CA SER A 62 1.84 4.36 18.85
C SER A 62 2.60 3.32 18.05
N PRO A 63 2.36 2.01 18.19
CA PRO A 63 3.05 1.00 17.38
C PRO A 63 2.74 1.21 15.88
N PRO A 64 3.75 1.12 15.00
CA PRO A 64 3.51 1.08 13.56
C PRO A 64 2.94 -0.27 13.15
N TYR A 65 2.13 -0.26 12.09
CA TYR A 65 1.58 -1.46 11.48
C TYR A 65 1.95 -1.51 10.00
N ALA A 66 2.39 -2.68 9.53
CA ALA A 66 2.39 -2.99 8.11
C ALA A 66 0.95 -3.35 7.70
N ILE A 67 0.33 -2.48 6.91
CA ILE A 67 -0.96 -2.71 6.27
C ILE A 67 -0.75 -3.22 4.86
N SER A 68 -1.32 -4.38 4.56
CA SER A 68 -1.25 -5.04 3.25
C SER A 68 -2.61 -5.00 2.57
N PHE A 69 -2.61 -4.72 1.26
CA PHE A 69 -3.78 -4.73 0.39
C PHE A 69 -3.50 -5.57 -0.86
N VAL A 70 -4.53 -6.19 -1.41
CA VAL A 70 -4.53 -6.74 -2.76
C VAL A 70 -5.34 -5.81 -3.67
N VAL A 71 -4.66 -5.17 -4.63
CA VAL A 71 -5.28 -4.32 -5.65
C VAL A 71 -5.47 -5.10 -6.95
N PRO A 72 -6.45 -4.73 -7.80
CA PRO A 72 -6.62 -5.37 -9.11
C PRO A 72 -5.39 -5.12 -10.00
N GLU A 73 -5.11 -6.05 -10.92
CA GLU A 73 -3.99 -5.92 -11.88
C GLU A 73 -4.05 -4.62 -12.70
N SER A 74 -5.25 -4.11 -12.98
CA SER A 74 -5.46 -2.85 -13.69
C SER A 74 -4.99 -1.60 -12.92
N TRP A 75 -4.65 -1.72 -11.63
CA TRP A 75 -4.10 -0.61 -10.84
C TRP A 75 -2.57 -0.61 -10.79
N VAL A 76 -1.94 -1.70 -11.24
CA VAL A 76 -0.48 -1.81 -11.27
C VAL A 76 0.06 -0.82 -12.31
N TYR A 77 1.00 0.02 -11.89
CA TYR A 77 1.56 1.17 -12.61
C TYR A 77 0.65 2.39 -12.81
N ASP A 78 -0.67 2.24 -12.71
CA ASP A 78 -1.65 3.32 -12.91
C ASP A 78 -2.13 3.96 -11.60
N VAL A 79 -1.82 3.35 -10.46
CA VAL A 79 -2.09 3.91 -9.13
C VAL A 79 -0.79 4.20 -8.40
N ARG A 80 -0.78 5.27 -7.63
CA ARG A 80 0.23 5.54 -6.60
C ARG A 80 -0.42 5.66 -5.23
N THR A 81 0.39 5.46 -4.22
CA THR A 81 0.01 5.63 -2.82
C THR A 81 0.95 6.60 -2.14
N HIS A 82 0.46 7.38 -1.18
CA HIS A 82 1.32 8.17 -0.32
C HIS A 82 0.77 8.26 1.11
N ILE A 83 1.66 8.55 2.05
CA ILE A 83 1.31 8.75 3.46
C ILE A 83 1.22 10.25 3.74
N ASN A 84 0.11 10.69 4.33
CA ASN A 84 -0.11 12.04 4.82
C ASN A 84 -0.59 11.96 6.28
N GLY A 85 0.35 12.10 7.23
CA GLY A 85 0.07 11.88 8.65
C GLY A 85 -0.36 10.43 8.91
N PRO A 86 -1.50 10.18 9.58
CA PRO A 86 -2.00 8.83 9.84
C PRO A 86 -2.79 8.24 8.66
N THR A 87 -2.75 8.86 7.48
CA THR A 87 -3.58 8.52 6.34
C THR A 87 -2.76 8.01 5.17
N LEU A 88 -3.10 6.83 4.67
CA LEU A 88 -2.67 6.29 3.39
C LEU A 88 -3.68 6.68 2.30
N VAL A 89 -3.22 7.39 1.27
CA VAL A 89 -4.06 7.82 0.15
C VAL A 89 -3.73 6.99 -1.09
N PHE A 90 -4.76 6.52 -1.80
CA PHE A 90 -4.65 5.87 -3.11
C PHE A 90 -5.04 6.87 -4.19
N GLU A 91 -4.17 7.08 -5.18
CA GLU A 91 -4.37 8.04 -6.26
C GLU A 91 -4.18 7.40 -7.63
N TYR A 92 -5.14 7.59 -8.53
CA TYR A 92 -5.04 7.20 -9.94
C TYR A 92 -4.22 8.23 -10.72
N LEU A 93 -3.32 7.77 -11.57
CA LEU A 93 -2.47 8.63 -12.39
C LEU A 93 -3.23 9.07 -13.66
N LEU A 94 -3.47 10.36 -13.79
CA LEU A 94 -4.12 10.97 -14.96
C LEU A 94 -3.15 11.25 -16.12
N GLY A 95 -1.84 11.09 -15.88
CA GLY A 95 -0.76 11.34 -16.84
C GLY A 95 0.29 12.30 -16.28
N GLU A 96 1.30 12.60 -17.09
CA GLU A 96 2.36 13.55 -16.73
C GLU A 96 1.84 14.98 -16.81
N ASN A 97 2.18 15.81 -15.81
CA ASN A 97 1.87 17.23 -15.89
C ASN A 97 2.84 17.91 -16.88
N GLU A 98 2.36 18.24 -18.08
CA GLU A 98 3.16 18.94 -19.10
C GLU A 98 3.75 20.28 -18.59
N SER A 99 3.15 20.90 -17.57
CA SER A 99 3.60 22.18 -17.00
C SER A 99 4.64 22.04 -15.89
N ARG A 100 4.87 20.83 -15.36
CA ARG A 100 5.84 20.56 -14.29
C ARG A 100 6.53 19.22 -14.53
N VAL A 101 7.75 19.30 -15.07
CA VAL A 101 8.59 18.13 -15.31
C VAL A 101 8.76 17.34 -14.01
N GLY A 102 8.22 16.13 -13.97
CA GLY A 102 8.35 15.19 -12.84
C GLY A 102 7.20 15.19 -11.83
N GLU A 103 6.11 15.94 -12.04
CA GLU A 103 4.89 15.81 -11.23
C GLU A 103 3.81 15.07 -12.03
N ASP A 104 3.48 13.83 -11.66
CA ASP A 104 2.30 13.15 -12.22
C ASP A 104 1.04 13.84 -11.68
N VAL A 105 0.10 14.16 -12.59
CA VAL A 105 -1.25 14.56 -12.19
C VAL A 105 -1.94 13.31 -11.67
N ALA A 106 -2.45 13.36 -10.45
CA ALA A 106 -3.15 12.23 -9.86
C ALA A 106 -4.45 12.65 -9.18
N ALA A 107 -5.36 11.69 -9.15
CA ALA A 107 -6.71 11.79 -8.68
C ALA A 107 -6.89 10.85 -7.50
N ALA A 108 -7.14 11.35 -6.29
CA ALA A 108 -7.39 10.46 -5.17
C ALA A 108 -8.66 9.63 -5.43
N ILE A 109 -8.62 8.35 -5.07
CA ILE A 109 -9.73 7.41 -5.23
C ILE A 109 -10.40 7.21 -3.87
N PHE A 110 -9.58 6.81 -2.89
CA PHE A 110 -9.98 6.63 -1.49
C PHE A 110 -8.76 6.76 -0.60
N TYR A 111 -8.98 6.84 0.71
CA TYR A 111 -7.92 6.75 1.70
C TYR A 111 -8.26 5.76 2.81
N VAL A 112 -7.22 5.34 3.52
CA VAL A 112 -7.30 4.56 4.76
C VAL A 112 -6.56 5.34 5.85
N ALA A 113 -7.24 5.64 6.95
CA ALA A 113 -6.66 6.33 8.09
C ALA A 113 -6.55 5.39 9.30
N ALA A 114 -5.42 5.43 9.99
CA ALA A 114 -5.22 4.76 11.27
C ALA A 114 -5.63 5.72 12.39
N LEU A 115 -6.63 5.32 13.18
CA LEU A 115 -7.17 6.10 14.30
C LEU A 115 -7.01 5.33 15.60
N SER A 116 -6.71 6.02 16.69
CA SER A 116 -6.84 5.48 18.03
C SER A 116 -8.29 5.17 18.39
N ASN A 117 -8.50 4.42 19.47
CA ASN A 117 -9.82 4.15 20.02
C ASN A 117 -10.64 5.43 20.31
N ASP A 118 -10.01 6.53 20.73
CA ASP A 118 -10.73 7.76 21.05
C ASP A 118 -11.01 8.59 19.79
N GLU A 119 -10.04 8.72 18.88
CA GLU A 119 -10.25 9.35 17.56
C GLU A 119 -11.36 8.65 16.77
N TYR A 120 -11.40 7.31 16.79
CA TYR A 120 -12.45 6.55 16.13
C TYR A 120 -13.84 6.83 16.73
N LYS A 121 -13.97 6.96 18.05
CA LYS A 121 -15.27 7.28 18.68
C LYS A 121 -15.77 8.67 18.29
N GLU A 122 -14.86 9.62 18.09
CA GLU A 122 -15.19 10.96 17.64
C GLU A 122 -15.61 10.97 16.15
N GLU A 123 -14.91 10.19 15.31
CA GLU A 123 -15.15 10.15 13.87
C GLU A 123 -16.33 9.27 13.45
N ARG A 124 -16.70 8.22 14.20
CA ARG A 124 -17.78 7.29 13.80
C ARG A 124 -19.15 7.97 13.67
N ASP A 125 -19.37 9.06 14.42
CA ASP A 125 -20.63 9.81 14.42
C ASP A 125 -20.64 10.88 13.32
N ASN A 126 -19.53 11.04 12.59
CA ASN A 126 -19.44 11.89 11.42
C ASN A 126 -20.31 11.31 10.30
N PRO A 127 -21.32 12.04 9.79
CA PRO A 127 -22.18 11.55 8.70
C PRO A 127 -21.39 11.29 7.40
N TRP A 128 -20.14 11.72 7.36
CA TRP A 128 -19.26 11.53 6.24
C TRP A 128 -18.45 10.21 6.27
N TRP A 129 -18.52 9.46 7.37
CA TRP A 129 -17.80 8.20 7.53
C TRP A 129 -18.27 7.10 6.57
N SER A 130 -17.33 6.31 6.02
CA SER A 130 -17.64 5.20 5.10
C SER A 130 -17.48 3.80 5.71
N GLY A 131 -16.56 3.58 6.67
CA GLY A 131 -16.48 2.31 7.38
C GLY A 131 -15.16 2.02 8.11
N VAL A 132 -15.08 0.83 8.72
CA VAL A 132 -13.84 0.22 9.24
C VAL A 132 -13.35 -0.83 8.24
N ALA A 133 -12.09 -0.73 7.82
CA ALA A 133 -11.43 -1.73 6.97
C ALA A 133 -10.86 -2.87 7.83
N ALA A 134 -10.21 -2.54 8.93
CA ALA A 134 -9.66 -3.49 9.90
C ALA A 134 -9.49 -2.81 11.27
N SER A 135 -9.30 -3.61 12.32
CA SER A 135 -9.03 -3.09 13.66
C SER A 135 -8.12 -4.02 14.46
N THR A 136 -7.34 -3.43 15.36
CA THR A 136 -6.58 -4.10 16.42
C THR A 136 -7.16 -3.71 17.78
N ASP A 137 -6.49 -4.09 18.88
CA ASP A 137 -6.93 -3.72 20.23
C ASP A 137 -6.81 -2.20 20.50
N ASP A 138 -5.91 -1.51 19.80
CA ASP A 138 -5.57 -0.10 20.03
C ASP A 138 -5.85 0.83 18.84
N THR A 139 -6.04 0.27 17.63
CA THR A 139 -6.10 1.02 16.38
C THR A 139 -7.25 0.58 15.49
N TYR A 140 -7.98 1.55 14.93
CA TYR A 140 -8.95 1.35 13.86
C TYR A 140 -8.39 1.86 12.54
N PHE A 141 -8.43 1.02 11.51
CA PHE A 141 -8.11 1.40 10.14
C PHE A 141 -9.42 1.70 9.43
N VAL A 142 -9.75 2.97 9.29
CA VAL A 142 -11.00 3.44 8.68
C VAL A 142 -10.75 3.89 7.25
N TRP A 143 -11.77 3.86 6.40
CA TRP A 143 -11.64 4.26 5.00
C TRP A 143 -12.72 5.26 4.58
N ASP A 144 -12.43 6.02 3.51
CA ASP A 144 -13.35 6.97 2.90
C ASP A 144 -13.01 7.21 1.41
N MET A 145 -14.03 7.34 0.56
CA MET A 145 -13.93 7.59 -0.88
C MET A 145 -14.06 9.08 -1.28
N ARG A 146 -14.33 9.98 -0.34
CA ARG A 146 -14.53 11.42 -0.64
C ARG A 146 -13.29 12.15 -1.13
N ALA A 147 -12.11 11.56 -0.97
CA ALA A 147 -10.90 12.14 -1.54
C ALA A 147 -11.00 12.30 -3.07
N GLY A 148 -11.93 11.61 -3.73
CA GLY A 148 -12.13 11.65 -5.18
C GLY A 148 -12.87 12.84 -5.78
N THR A 149 -13.29 13.85 -5.02
CA THR A 149 -14.05 15.00 -5.59
C THR A 149 -13.45 16.36 -5.22
N PRO A 150 -13.04 17.22 -6.17
CA PRO A 150 -12.91 17.03 -7.62
C PRO A 150 -11.48 16.54 -7.97
N SER A 151 -11.33 15.24 -8.17
CA SER A 151 -10.04 14.58 -8.42
C SER A 151 -9.50 14.75 -9.85
N GLY A 152 -10.25 15.41 -10.74
CA GLY A 152 -9.92 15.50 -12.17
C GLY A 152 -10.39 14.30 -12.99
N LEU A 153 -10.91 13.25 -12.36
CA LEU A 153 -11.61 12.13 -13.03
C LEU A 153 -13.01 12.54 -13.47
N SER A 154 -13.49 11.97 -14.58
CA SER A 154 -14.92 11.95 -14.87
C SER A 154 -15.67 11.06 -13.87
N GLU A 155 -16.96 11.30 -13.69
CA GLU A 155 -17.82 10.51 -12.79
C GLU A 155 -17.76 9.01 -13.12
N ALA A 156 -17.84 8.66 -14.41
CA ALA A 156 -17.79 7.27 -14.85
C ALA A 156 -16.43 6.59 -14.57
N GLU A 157 -15.32 7.32 -14.72
CA GLU A 157 -13.98 6.80 -14.39
C GLU A 157 -13.83 6.59 -12.89
N PHE A 158 -14.30 7.56 -12.08
CA PHE A 158 -14.29 7.45 -10.63
C PHE A 158 -15.13 6.26 -10.16
N GLU A 159 -16.35 6.09 -10.68
CA GLU A 159 -17.22 4.95 -10.34
C GLU A 159 -16.58 3.60 -10.71
N ALA A 160 -15.92 3.51 -11.87
CA ALA A 160 -15.23 2.29 -12.28
C ALA A 160 -14.06 1.93 -11.35
N LEU A 161 -13.31 2.93 -10.87
CA LEU A 161 -12.25 2.73 -9.88
C LEU A 161 -12.84 2.36 -8.51
N ALA A 162 -13.83 3.12 -8.04
CA ALA A 162 -14.49 2.95 -6.76
C ALA A 162 -15.16 1.56 -6.62
N ALA A 163 -15.63 0.97 -7.72
CA ALA A 163 -16.20 -0.38 -7.73
C ALA A 163 -15.24 -1.47 -7.24
N ASN A 164 -13.92 -1.27 -7.32
CA ASN A 164 -12.92 -2.23 -6.84
C ASN A 164 -12.61 -2.07 -5.34
N VAL A 165 -12.92 -0.91 -4.74
CA VAL A 165 -12.54 -0.56 -3.37
C VAL A 165 -13.06 -1.57 -2.34
N PRO A 166 -14.31 -2.07 -2.39
CA PRO A 166 -14.78 -3.08 -1.43
C PRO A 166 -13.90 -4.33 -1.39
N ALA A 167 -13.53 -4.88 -2.55
CA ALA A 167 -12.67 -6.08 -2.61
C ALA A 167 -11.24 -5.81 -2.08
N ILE A 168 -10.72 -4.59 -2.32
CA ILE A 168 -9.43 -4.15 -1.76
C ILE A 168 -9.51 -4.10 -0.23
N LEU A 169 -10.59 -3.53 0.32
CA LEU A 169 -10.78 -3.42 1.77
C LEU A 169 -10.99 -4.78 2.45
N GLU A 170 -11.65 -5.72 1.76
CA GLU A 170 -11.79 -7.12 2.23
C GLU A 170 -10.45 -7.87 2.28
N SER A 171 -9.45 -7.44 1.50
CA SER A 171 -8.11 -8.04 1.46
C SER A 171 -7.14 -7.50 2.50
N VAL A 172 -7.59 -6.58 3.38
CA VAL A 172 -6.71 -5.91 4.34
C VAL A 172 -6.14 -6.90 5.35
N GLU A 173 -4.81 -6.96 5.42
CA GLU A 173 -4.09 -7.68 6.46
C GLU A 173 -3.20 -6.73 7.25
N LEU A 174 -3.15 -6.92 8.57
CA LEU A 174 -2.37 -6.09 9.49
C LEU A 174 -1.28 -6.93 10.16
N THR A 175 -0.04 -6.43 10.12
CA THR A 175 1.09 -7.01 10.84
C THR A 175 1.71 -5.96 11.76
N PRO A 176 1.73 -6.16 13.09
CA PRO A 176 2.46 -5.28 14.00
C PRO A 176 3.95 -5.24 13.64
N LEU A 177 4.57 -4.06 13.74
CA LEU A 177 6.00 -3.87 13.54
C LEU A 177 6.65 -3.53 14.88
N ASP A 178 7.50 -4.44 15.38
CA ASP A 178 8.23 -4.33 16.65
C ASP A 178 9.58 -3.59 16.53
#